data_AF-A0A536CI56-F1
#
_entry.id   AF-A0A536CI56-F1
#
_cell.length_a   1.000
_cell.length_b   1.000
_cell.length_c   1.000
_cell.angle_alpha   90.00
_cell.angle_beta   90.00
_cell.angle_gamma   90.00
#
_symmetry.space_group_name_H-M   'P 1'
#
loop_
_entity.id
_entity.type
_entity.pdbx_description
1 polymer ?
#
loop_
_entity_poly.entity_id
_entity_poly.type
_entity_poly.pdbx_seq_one_letter_code
_entity_poly.pdbx_strand_id
1 'polypeptide(L)'
;MRRTWPADWQARKAGNGCSMCAEGRPERVGRNERIFTGETLDAYLVREDVGQRGYTHAIWRGRHVADPTELSDDEAAAYFREVLRVGRALERHYRPAKLNLEML
;
A
#
# COMPACT_ATOMS: atom_id res chain seq x y z
N MET A 1 -15.91 12.35 28.76
CA MET A 1 -16.36 12.11 27.37
C MET A 1 -16.12 10.66 27.01
N ARG A 2 -17.13 9.93 26.53
CA ARG A 2 -16.93 8.58 25.94
C ARG A 2 -16.22 8.78 24.59
N ARG A 3 -15.03 8.19 24.42
CA ARG A 3 -14.39 8.13 23.11
C ARG A 3 -15.19 7.14 22.24
N THR A 4 -15.88 7.65 21.24
CA THR A 4 -16.65 6.88 20.25
C THR A 4 -16.27 7.33 18.85
N TRP A 5 -16.48 6.46 17.88
CA TRP A 5 -16.28 6.79 16.47
C TRP A 5 -17.27 7.85 15.98
N PRO A 6 -16.92 8.62 14.93
CA PRO A 6 -17.86 9.46 14.20
C PRO A 6 -19.08 8.67 13.69
N ALA A 7 -20.23 9.35 13.56
CA ALA A 7 -21.49 8.72 13.13
C ALA A 7 -21.41 8.09 11.72
N ASP A 8 -20.54 8.60 10.86
CA ASP A 8 -20.33 8.16 9.48
C ASP A 8 -19.22 7.09 9.35
N TRP A 9 -18.71 6.55 10.46
CA TRP A 9 -17.59 5.60 10.45
C TRP A 9 -17.80 4.41 9.52
N GLN A 10 -19.00 3.82 9.50
CA GLN A 10 -19.29 2.68 8.62
C GLN A 10 -19.20 3.04 7.14
N ALA A 11 -19.63 4.25 6.77
CA ALA A 11 -19.51 4.75 5.41
C ALA A 11 -18.03 4.93 5.02
N ARG A 12 -17.21 5.49 5.92
CA ARG A 12 -15.75 5.64 5.70
C ARG A 12 -15.07 4.29 5.57
N LYS A 13 -15.41 3.33 6.45
CA LYS A 13 -14.88 1.96 6.39
C LYS A 13 -15.21 1.29 5.05
N ALA A 14 -16.43 1.50 4.55
CA ALA A 14 -16.85 1.00 3.23
C ALA A 14 -16.20 1.72 2.03
N GLY A 15 -15.35 2.73 2.27
CA GLY A 15 -14.61 3.44 1.24
C GLY A 15 -15.28 4.69 0.69
N ASN A 16 -16.40 5.14 1.28
CA ASN A 16 -17.08 6.34 0.84
C ASN A 16 -16.17 7.57 1.04
N GLY A 17 -15.82 8.21 -0.07
CA GLY A 17 -14.90 9.35 -0.08
C GLY A 17 -13.42 8.99 0.13
N CYS A 18 -13.03 7.72 -0.05
CA CYS A 18 -11.63 7.30 0.07
C CYS A 18 -10.76 8.01 -0.99
N SER A 19 -9.82 8.85 -0.53
CA SER A 19 -8.93 9.60 -1.41
C SER A 19 -8.04 8.71 -2.26
N MET A 20 -7.54 7.59 -1.71
CA MET A 20 -6.69 6.65 -2.46
C MET A 20 -7.44 5.95 -3.59
N CYS A 21 -8.74 5.66 -3.40
CA CYS A 21 -9.57 5.12 -4.47
C CYS A 21 -9.85 6.17 -5.55
N ALA A 22 -10.16 7.41 -5.15
CA ALA A 22 -10.44 8.51 -6.07
C ALA A 22 -9.21 8.95 -6.89
N GLU A 23 -8.02 8.90 -6.28
CA GLU A 23 -6.75 9.22 -6.95
C GLU A 23 -6.40 8.20 -8.05
N GLY A 24 -6.92 6.97 -7.95
CA GLY A 24 -6.68 5.92 -8.93
C GLY A 24 -5.23 5.41 -8.87
N ARG A 25 -4.54 5.44 -10.02
CA ARG A 25 -3.19 4.84 -10.18
C ARG A 25 -2.22 5.83 -10.83
N PRO A 26 -1.91 6.96 -10.18
CA PRO A 26 -1.04 7.98 -10.78
C PRO A 26 0.40 7.47 -10.85
N GLU A 27 1.20 8.08 -11.73
CA GLU A 27 2.65 7.84 -11.79
C GLU A 27 3.41 8.41 -10.57
N ARG A 28 2.80 9.38 -9.89
CA ARG A 28 3.36 10.01 -8.69
C ARG A 28 2.26 10.28 -7.67
N VAL A 29 2.60 10.08 -6.39
CA VAL A 29 1.79 10.48 -5.24
C VAL A 29 2.63 11.43 -4.39
N GLY A 30 2.28 12.72 -4.40
CA GLY A 30 3.16 13.75 -3.85
C GLY A 30 4.54 13.73 -4.51
N ARG A 31 5.60 13.48 -3.72
CA ARG A 31 6.99 13.34 -4.23
C ARG A 31 7.38 11.89 -4.55
N ASN A 32 6.51 10.94 -4.24
CA ASN A 32 6.79 9.51 -4.39
C ASN A 32 6.59 9.10 -5.84
N GLU A 33 7.50 8.28 -6.36
CA GLU A 33 7.48 7.85 -7.76
C GLU A 33 7.09 6.39 -7.86
N ARG A 34 6.20 6.08 -8.80
CA ARG A 34 5.85 4.70 -9.09
C ARG A 34 7.05 3.98 -9.70
N ILE A 35 7.45 2.89 -9.06
CA ILE A 35 8.57 2.03 -9.50
C ILE A 35 8.09 0.65 -9.97
N PHE A 36 6.83 0.32 -9.72
CA PHE A 36 6.21 -0.93 -10.17
C PHE A 36 4.70 -0.74 -10.35
N THR A 37 4.19 -1.30 -11.45
CA THR A 37 2.76 -1.46 -11.73
C THR A 37 2.48 -2.95 -11.85
N GLY A 38 1.68 -3.46 -10.93
CA GLY A 38 1.19 -4.83 -10.90
C GLY A 38 -0.29 -4.92 -11.23
N GLU A 39 -0.81 -6.13 -11.22
CA GLU A 39 -2.24 -6.38 -11.34
C GLU A 39 -2.97 -5.89 -10.08
N THR A 40 -2.45 -6.27 -8.92
CA THR A 40 -3.06 -6.04 -7.61
C THR A 40 -2.38 -4.95 -6.78
N LEU A 41 -1.17 -4.54 -7.14
CA LEU A 41 -0.33 -3.64 -6.37
C LEU A 41 0.35 -2.60 -7.26
N ASP A 42 0.39 -1.35 -6.82
CA ASP A 42 1.37 -0.36 -7.29
C ASP A 42 2.40 -0.12 -6.19
N ALA A 43 3.68 0.00 -6.55
CA ALA A 43 4.74 0.33 -5.60
C ALA A 43 5.29 1.74 -5.87
N TYR A 44 5.35 2.55 -4.82
CA TYR A 44 5.84 3.93 -4.89
C TYR A 44 7.08 4.09 -4.01
N LEU A 45 8.20 4.45 -4.61
CA LEU A 45 9.42 4.80 -3.89
C LEU A 45 9.21 6.14 -3.19
N VAL A 46 9.38 6.15 -1.86
CA VAL A 46 9.27 7.36 -1.06
C VAL A 46 10.55 8.18 -1.20
N ARG A 47 10.39 9.45 -1.59
CA ARG A 47 11.51 10.39 -1.79
C ARG A 47 11.72 11.36 -0.63
N GLU A 48 10.84 11.34 0.35
CA GLU A 48 10.98 12.11 1.59
C GLU A 48 12.10 11.51 2.45
N ASP A 49 12.65 12.33 3.36
CA ASP A 49 13.70 11.88 4.26
C ASP A 49 13.11 11.03 5.40
N VAL A 50 12.83 9.77 5.08
CA VAL A 50 12.31 8.75 6.01
C VAL A 50 13.44 7.93 6.64
N GLY A 51 14.70 8.37 6.49
CA GLY A 51 15.88 7.74 7.09
C GLY A 51 16.30 6.38 6.50
N GLN A 52 15.55 5.83 5.53
CA GLN A 52 15.84 4.52 4.92
C GLN A 52 15.78 4.57 3.38
N ARG A 53 16.90 4.25 2.73
CA ARG A 53 16.97 4.17 1.26
C ARG A 53 16.14 2.99 0.76
N GLY A 54 15.29 3.24 -0.24
CA GLY A 54 14.42 2.21 -0.81
C GLY A 54 13.09 2.02 -0.08
N TYR A 55 12.78 2.86 0.92
CA TYR A 55 11.46 2.85 1.57
C TYR A 55 10.36 3.02 0.52
N THR A 56 9.43 2.07 0.48
CA THR A 56 8.49 1.91 -0.62
C THR A 56 7.10 1.62 -0.07
N HIS A 57 6.11 2.37 -0.51
CA HIS A 57 4.70 2.04 -0.26
C HIS A 57 4.21 1.03 -1.29
N ALA A 58 3.77 -0.12 -0.82
CA ALA A 58 3.03 -1.12 -1.60
C ALA A 58 1.53 -0.87 -1.40
N ILE A 59 0.83 -0.40 -2.43
CA ILE A 59 -0.58 0.00 -2.34
C ILE A 59 -1.42 -1.02 -3.10
N TRP A 60 -2.39 -1.64 -2.43
CA TRP A 60 -3.42 -2.48 -3.05
C TRP A 60 -4.28 -1.68 -4.03
N ARG A 61 -4.55 -2.25 -5.21
CA ARG A 61 -5.25 -1.60 -6.33
C ARG A 61 -6.48 -2.36 -6.83
N GLY A 62 -6.97 -3.34 -6.08
CA GLY A 62 -8.28 -3.96 -6.32
C GLY A 62 -9.42 -3.11 -5.75
N ARG A 63 -10.51 -3.77 -5.36
CA ARG A 63 -11.64 -3.10 -4.67
C ARG A 63 -11.19 -2.44 -3.36
N HIS A 64 -11.97 -1.48 -2.86
CA HIS A 64 -11.74 -0.93 -1.52
C HIS A 64 -11.79 -2.04 -0.47
N VAL A 65 -10.78 -2.05 0.40
CA VAL A 65 -10.70 -2.88 1.61
C VAL A 65 -10.20 -1.97 2.73
N ALA A 66 -10.82 -2.05 3.90
CA ALA A 66 -10.38 -1.29 5.06
C ALA A 66 -9.26 -2.03 5.81
N ASP A 67 -9.33 -3.36 5.82
CA ASP A 67 -8.42 -4.24 6.55
C ASP A 67 -8.00 -5.42 5.66
N PRO A 68 -6.75 -5.94 5.76
CA PRO A 68 -6.32 -7.10 4.98
C PRO A 68 -7.16 -8.36 5.20
N THR A 69 -7.83 -8.47 6.35
CA THR A 69 -8.75 -9.57 6.69
C THR A 69 -10.02 -9.58 5.84
N GLU A 70 -10.29 -8.51 5.09
CA GLU A 70 -11.42 -8.43 4.17
C GLU A 70 -11.10 -9.00 2.78
N LEU A 71 -9.83 -9.32 2.49
CA LEU A 71 -9.42 -9.95 1.24
C LEU A 71 -9.86 -11.42 1.21
N SER A 72 -10.23 -11.92 0.04
CA SER A 72 -10.31 -13.36 -0.18
C SER A 72 -8.91 -13.98 -0.19
N ASP A 73 -8.83 -15.30 -0.03
CA ASP A 73 -7.55 -16.03 -0.10
C ASP A 73 -6.81 -15.79 -1.43
N ASP A 74 -7.55 -15.73 -2.55
CA ASP A 74 -7.00 -15.47 -3.87
C ASP A 74 -6.48 -14.04 -4.01
N GLU A 75 -7.24 -13.04 -3.52
CA GLU A 75 -6.83 -11.63 -3.50
C GLU A 75 -5.56 -11.44 -2.67
N ALA A 76 -5.53 -12.02 -1.46
CA ALA A 76 -4.38 -11.95 -0.55
C ALA A 76 -3.14 -12.63 -1.14
N ALA A 77 -3.31 -13.81 -1.75
CA ALA A 77 -2.21 -14.53 -2.39
C ALA A 77 -1.65 -13.78 -3.61
N ALA A 78 -2.52 -13.16 -4.42
CA ALA A 78 -2.09 -12.36 -5.57
C ALA A 78 -1.33 -11.11 -5.11
N TYR A 79 -1.89 -10.36 -4.15
CA TYR A 79 -1.23 -9.19 -3.55
C TYR A 79 0.15 -9.53 -2.99
N PHE A 80 0.23 -10.57 -2.17
CA PHE A 80 1.49 -10.91 -1.50
C PHE A 80 2.56 -11.41 -2.48
N ARG A 81 2.16 -12.07 -3.58
CA ARG A 81 3.09 -12.41 -4.67
C ARG A 81 3.74 -11.17 -5.28
N GLU A 82 3.00 -10.09 -5.46
CA GLU A 82 3.53 -8.83 -5.98
C GLU A 82 4.36 -8.08 -4.93
N VAL A 83 3.96 -8.08 -3.65
CA VAL A 83 4.78 -7.57 -2.53
C VAL A 83 6.16 -8.24 -2.53
N LEU A 84 6.20 -9.58 -2.61
CA LEU A 84 7.46 -10.32 -2.65
C LEU A 84 8.29 -10.02 -3.91
N ARG A 85 7.64 -9.77 -5.06
CA ARG A 85 8.34 -9.37 -6.28
C ARG A 85 9.05 -8.02 -6.12
N VAL A 86 8.36 -7.03 -5.57
CA VAL A 86 8.91 -5.71 -5.26
C VAL A 86 10.01 -5.82 -4.21
N GLY A 87 9.75 -6.51 -3.10
CA GLY A 87 10.71 -6.70 -2.02
C GLY A 87 12.03 -7.29 -2.49
N ARG A 88 11.99 -8.37 -3.28
CA ARG A 88 13.21 -8.98 -3.86
C ARG A 88 13.96 -8.03 -4.80
N ALA A 89 13.26 -7.14 -5.50
CA ALA A 89 13.91 -6.13 -6.35
C ALA A 89 14.65 -5.08 -5.50
N LEU A 90 14.02 -4.63 -4.40
CA LEU A 90 14.64 -3.73 -3.43
C LEU A 90 15.85 -4.38 -2.76
N GLU A 91 15.75 -5.64 -2.34
CA GLU A 91 16.86 -6.38 -1.74
C GLU A 91 18.06 -6.49 -2.70
N ARG A 92 17.84 -6.84 -3.97
CA ARG A 92 18.91 -6.91 -4.97
C ARG A 92 19.57 -5.56 -5.22
N HIS A 93 18.79 -4.47 -5.25
CA HIS A 93 19.31 -3.14 -5.57
C HIS A 93 20.02 -2.50 -4.39
N TYR A 94 19.37 -2.48 -3.22
CA TYR A 94 19.87 -1.77 -2.03
C TYR A 94 20.77 -2.63 -1.13
N ARG A 95 20.73 -3.96 -1.29
CA ARG A 95 21.49 -4.93 -0.46
C ARG A 95 21.37 -4.64 1.05
N PRO A 96 20.15 -4.50 1.60
CA PRO A 96 19.96 -4.27 3.03
C PRO A 96 20.35 -5.52 3.82
N ALA A 97 20.67 -5.35 5.11
CA ALA A 97 20.88 -6.49 6.01
C ALA A 97 19.58 -7.30 6.22
N LYS A 98 18.42 -6.62 6.18
CA LYS A 98 17.07 -7.19 6.26
C LYS A 98 16.06 -6.23 5.64
N LEU A 99 15.04 -6.78 4.99
CA LEU A 99 13.84 -6.03 4.60
C LEU A 99 12.74 -6.19 5.66
N ASN A 100 12.15 -5.08 6.09
CA ASN A 100 10.95 -5.07 6.91
C ASN A 100 9.73 -4.88 6.00
N LEU A 101 8.69 -5.68 6.25
CA LEU A 101 7.36 -5.49 5.66
C LEU A 101 6.43 -5.06 6.79
N GLU A 102 5.81 -3.90 6.63
CA GLU A 102 4.91 -3.30 7.63
C GLU A 102 3.53 -3.10 7.00
N MET A 103 2.49 -3.46 7.73
CA MET A 103 1.11 -3.13 7.42
C MET A 103 0.70 -2.03 8.40
N LEU A 104 0.33 -0.87 7.88
CA LEU A 104 -0.08 0.32 8.62
C LEU A 104 -1.59 0.52 8.54
#